data_AF-M7SIA6-F1
#
_entry.id   AF-M7SIA6-F1
#
_cell.length_a   1.000
_cell.length_b   1.000
_cell.length_c   1.000
_cell.angle_alpha   90.00
_cell.angle_beta   90.00
_cell.angle_gamma   90.00
#
_symmetry.space_group_name_H-M   'P 1'
#
loop_
_entity.id
_entity.type
_entity.pdbx_description
1 polymer ?
#
loop_
_entity_poly.entity_id
_entity_poly.type
_entity_poly.pdbx_seq_one_letter_code
_entity_poly.pdbx_strand_id
1 'polypeptide(L)'
;MPTVGKGQASASRCRCDEAKTPVHGYLHSMVEIGMMKVLMDHEIFDAIPGDGSISIRELADNTGAELAILERFSRFLVAARVLSSPSQGSIAHTPISQKFQDPRAKVLFSHMFDFILVPATEWSEYFDLNGLAEPKNPNRTPFGLAAGHPNKSFYELLDTMPERAGSFNSMAAALGEMPVTGLYDFNWPSLDVAAGDICMMNFGGKWRDESMFHELASRSGLKISSISKGKNSDFADIEMVPA
;
A
#
# COMPACT_ATOMS: atom_id res chain seq x y z
N MET A 1 -15.49 4.93 -47.59
CA MET A 1 -14.76 5.09 -46.31
C MET A 1 -15.77 4.99 -45.17
N PRO A 2 -15.76 3.93 -44.35
CA PRO A 2 -16.60 3.85 -43.16
C PRO A 2 -15.86 4.42 -41.94
N THR A 3 -16.50 5.33 -41.22
CA THR A 3 -16.02 5.85 -39.93
C THR A 3 -16.36 4.86 -38.81
N VAL A 4 -15.34 4.19 -38.27
CA VAL A 4 -15.49 3.34 -37.07
C VAL A 4 -15.55 4.23 -35.83
N GLY A 5 -16.54 3.96 -34.97
CA GLY A 5 -16.84 4.80 -33.80
C GLY A 5 -15.75 4.78 -32.74
N LYS A 6 -15.60 5.91 -32.03
CA LYS A 6 -14.82 5.98 -30.80
C LYS A 6 -15.50 5.16 -29.71
N GLY A 7 -14.97 3.98 -29.41
CA GLY A 7 -15.23 3.34 -28.12
C GLY A 7 -14.62 4.22 -27.02
N GLN A 8 -15.45 4.96 -26.30
CA GLN A 8 -14.99 5.64 -25.08
C GLN A 8 -14.58 4.58 -24.06
N ALA A 9 -13.31 4.57 -23.69
CA ALA A 9 -12.86 3.82 -22.53
C ALA A 9 -13.68 4.28 -21.31
N SER A 10 -14.30 3.33 -20.61
CA SER A 10 -15.01 3.60 -19.38
C SER A 10 -14.01 4.09 -18.33
N ALA A 11 -13.94 5.40 -18.12
CA ALA A 11 -13.15 5.98 -17.05
C ALA A 11 -13.68 5.41 -15.73
N SER A 12 -12.83 4.64 -15.03
CA SER A 12 -13.13 4.15 -13.69
C SER A 12 -13.42 5.37 -12.80
N ARG A 13 -14.68 5.57 -12.43
CA ARG A 13 -15.08 6.70 -11.59
C ARG A 13 -14.38 6.56 -10.24
N CYS A 14 -13.77 7.65 -9.79
CA CYS A 14 -13.16 7.69 -8.47
C CYS A 14 -14.26 7.42 -7.42
N ARG A 15 -13.96 6.62 -6.39
CA ARG A 15 -14.93 6.27 -5.33
C ARG A 15 -15.48 7.52 -4.58
N CYS A 16 -14.80 8.65 -4.74
CA CYS A 16 -15.12 9.95 -4.13
C CYS A 16 -15.99 10.88 -5.01
N ASP A 17 -16.88 10.37 -5.88
CA ASP A 17 -17.82 11.19 -6.70
C ASP A 17 -18.63 12.23 -5.86
N GLU A 18 -18.84 11.97 -4.57
CA GLU A 18 -19.60 12.83 -3.64
C GLU A 18 -18.73 13.89 -2.92
N ALA A 19 -17.40 13.89 -3.14
CA ALA A 19 -16.49 14.83 -2.51
C ALA A 19 -16.61 16.25 -3.12
N LYS A 20 -17.15 17.20 -2.34
CA LYS A 20 -17.36 18.60 -2.76
C LYS A 20 -16.08 19.34 -3.17
N THR A 21 -14.93 18.92 -2.65
CA THR A 21 -13.59 19.41 -3.02
C THR A 21 -12.58 18.26 -2.93
N PRO A 22 -11.40 18.36 -3.57
CA PRO A 22 -10.34 17.34 -3.45
C PRO A 22 -9.95 17.02 -2.00
N VAL A 23 -9.98 18.03 -1.11
CA VAL A 23 -9.71 17.87 0.34
C VAL A 23 -10.69 16.90 1.01
N HIS A 24 -11.97 16.92 0.61
CA HIS A 24 -12.95 15.96 1.12
C HIS A 24 -12.65 14.54 0.62
N GLY A 25 -12.10 14.39 -0.59
CA GLY A 25 -11.64 13.09 -1.10
C GLY A 25 -10.53 12.49 -0.22
N TYR A 26 -9.51 13.28 0.12
CA TYR A 26 -8.47 12.86 1.08
C TYR A 26 -9.05 12.52 2.46
N LEU A 27 -9.96 13.34 3.00
CA LEU A 27 -10.63 13.07 4.26
C LEU A 27 -11.38 11.72 4.23
N HIS A 28 -12.14 11.45 3.17
CA HIS A 28 -12.87 10.18 3.04
C HIS A 28 -11.89 9.00 3.01
N SER A 29 -10.84 9.07 2.19
CA SER A 29 -9.81 8.02 2.12
C SER A 29 -9.09 7.79 3.44
N MET A 30 -8.70 8.85 4.16
CA MET A 30 -8.04 8.75 5.47
C MET A 30 -8.89 8.00 6.49
N VAL A 31 -10.17 8.37 6.60
CA VAL A 31 -11.07 7.75 7.57
C VAL A 31 -11.47 6.34 7.11
N GLU A 32 -11.67 6.10 5.81
CA GLU A 32 -11.91 4.75 5.25
C GLU A 32 -10.74 3.81 5.58
N ILE A 33 -9.48 4.20 5.32
CA ILE A 33 -8.30 3.35 5.59
C ILE A 33 -8.22 2.98 7.08
N GLY A 34 -8.46 3.94 7.99
CA GLY A 34 -8.49 3.68 9.43
C GLY A 34 -9.60 2.69 9.84
N MET A 35 -10.82 2.85 9.31
CA MET A 35 -11.90 1.88 9.56
C MET A 35 -11.56 0.49 9.01
N MET A 36 -11.04 0.42 7.78
CA MET A 36 -10.69 -0.83 7.13
C MET A 36 -9.64 -1.61 7.94
N LYS A 37 -8.58 -0.93 8.44
CA LYS A 37 -7.55 -1.57 9.28
C LYS A 37 -8.17 -2.19 10.53
N VAL A 38 -8.97 -1.42 11.28
CA VAL A 38 -9.66 -1.90 12.49
C VAL A 38 -10.58 -3.09 12.20
N LEU A 39 -11.35 -3.05 11.11
CA LEU A 39 -12.24 -4.16 10.75
C LEU A 39 -11.50 -5.43 10.30
N MET A 40 -10.28 -5.32 9.78
CA MET A 40 -9.42 -6.47 9.48
C MET A 40 -8.72 -7.01 10.73
N ASP A 41 -8.16 -6.15 11.57
CA ASP A 41 -7.44 -6.53 12.80
C ASP A 41 -8.34 -7.23 13.83
N HIS A 42 -9.65 -6.95 13.78
CA HIS A 42 -10.68 -7.56 14.61
C HIS A 42 -11.55 -8.59 13.87
N GLU A 43 -11.12 -9.08 12.70
CA GLU A 43 -11.79 -10.15 11.91
C GLU A 43 -13.27 -9.87 11.57
N ILE A 44 -13.70 -8.61 11.60
CA ILE A 44 -15.10 -8.22 11.41
C ILE A 44 -15.59 -8.54 10.00
N PHE A 45 -14.72 -8.46 8.99
CA PHE A 45 -15.05 -8.88 7.63
C PHE A 45 -15.24 -10.41 7.51
N ASP A 46 -14.60 -11.22 8.35
CA ASP A 46 -14.77 -12.67 8.35
C ASP A 46 -16.06 -13.10 9.07
N ALA A 47 -16.48 -12.32 10.07
CA ALA A 47 -17.75 -12.50 10.79
C ALA A 47 -19.00 -12.07 10.00
N ILE A 48 -18.85 -11.40 8.85
CA ILE A 48 -19.95 -11.12 7.92
C ILE A 48 -20.13 -12.32 6.96
N PRO A 49 -21.36 -12.86 6.81
CA PRO A 49 -21.63 -13.94 5.87
C PRO A 49 -21.22 -13.60 4.42
N GLY A 50 -20.48 -14.51 3.78
CA GLY A 50 -20.06 -14.37 2.37
C GLY A 50 -21.20 -14.37 1.35
N ASP A 51 -22.37 -14.90 1.74
CA ASP A 51 -23.66 -14.74 1.07
C ASP A 51 -24.73 -14.40 2.12
N GLY A 52 -25.72 -13.59 1.75
CA GLY A 52 -26.73 -13.06 2.66
C GLY A 52 -26.29 -11.81 3.44
N SER A 53 -26.79 -11.66 4.67
CA SER A 53 -26.61 -10.46 5.50
C SER A 53 -26.68 -10.78 6.99
N ILE A 54 -26.01 -9.97 7.81
CA ILE A 54 -26.03 -10.07 9.28
C ILE A 54 -26.58 -8.79 9.90
N SER A 55 -27.27 -8.89 11.05
CA SER A 55 -27.65 -7.69 11.80
C SER A 55 -26.44 -7.08 12.52
N ILE A 56 -26.36 -5.75 12.63
CA ILE A 56 -25.20 -5.10 13.27
C ILE A 56 -25.11 -5.47 14.77
N ARG A 57 -26.24 -5.79 15.41
CA ARG A 57 -26.26 -6.31 16.79
C ARG A 57 -25.67 -7.71 16.89
N GLU A 58 -26.11 -8.64 16.04
CA GLU A 58 -25.57 -9.99 15.99
C GLU A 58 -24.07 -10.00 15.65
N LEU A 59 -23.62 -9.10 14.77
CA LEU A 59 -22.19 -8.91 14.49
C LEU A 59 -21.43 -8.39 15.72
N ALA A 60 -22.01 -7.46 16.49
CA ALA A 60 -21.45 -7.00 17.77
C ALA A 60 -21.32 -8.14 18.77
N ASP A 61 -22.39 -8.93 18.95
CA ASP A 61 -22.44 -10.07 19.86
C ASP A 61 -21.42 -11.17 19.46
N ASN A 62 -21.27 -11.43 18.15
CA ASN A 62 -20.34 -12.44 17.61
C ASN A 62 -18.86 -12.03 17.70
N THR A 63 -18.56 -10.73 17.66
CA THR A 63 -17.17 -10.21 17.59
C THR A 63 -16.69 -9.59 18.91
N GLY A 64 -17.60 -9.36 19.86
CA GLY A 64 -17.33 -8.61 21.10
C GLY A 64 -17.13 -7.10 20.89
N ALA A 65 -17.31 -6.59 19.66
CA ALA A 65 -17.19 -5.17 19.37
C ALA A 65 -18.41 -4.37 19.87
N GLU A 66 -18.21 -3.11 20.25
CA GLU A 66 -19.32 -2.27 20.72
C GLU A 66 -20.31 -1.95 19.58
N LEU A 67 -21.61 -2.19 19.81
CA LEU A 67 -22.66 -1.92 18.83
C LEU A 67 -22.57 -0.49 18.25
N ALA A 68 -22.29 0.52 19.09
CA ALA A 68 -22.21 1.90 18.64
C ALA A 68 -21.03 2.17 17.68
N ILE A 69 -19.89 1.47 17.81
CA ILE A 69 -18.77 1.63 16.85
C ILE A 69 -19.07 0.92 15.54
N LEU A 70 -19.62 -0.31 15.60
CA LEU A 70 -20.01 -1.04 14.39
C LEU A 70 -21.10 -0.31 13.61
N GLU A 71 -22.11 0.28 14.26
CA GLU A 71 -23.09 1.11 13.58
C GLU A 71 -22.47 2.34 12.91
N ARG A 72 -21.52 3.02 13.59
CA ARG A 72 -20.83 4.20 13.03
C ARG A 72 -20.02 3.83 11.79
N PHE A 73 -19.26 2.75 11.84
CA PHE A 73 -18.45 2.28 10.71
C PHE A 73 -19.35 1.76 9.57
N SER A 74 -20.39 0.99 9.90
CA SER A 74 -21.38 0.50 8.92
C SER A 74 -22.04 1.64 8.15
N ARG A 75 -22.49 2.71 8.83
CA ARG A 75 -23.09 3.88 8.17
C ARG A 75 -22.14 4.52 7.14
N PHE A 76 -20.86 4.67 7.48
CA PHE A 76 -19.87 5.22 6.56
C PHE A 76 -19.56 4.25 5.41
N LEU A 77 -19.29 2.98 5.70
CA LEU A 77 -18.89 1.99 4.69
C LEU A 77 -20.02 1.61 3.72
N VAL A 78 -21.29 1.74 4.15
CA VAL A 78 -22.45 1.64 3.25
C VAL A 78 -22.54 2.87 2.35
N ALA A 79 -22.31 4.09 2.86
CA ALA A 79 -22.25 5.30 2.03
C ALA A 79 -21.08 5.26 1.02
N ALA A 80 -19.91 4.80 1.45
CA ALA A 80 -18.72 4.56 0.62
C ALA A 80 -18.86 3.34 -0.33
N ARG A 81 -19.98 2.61 -0.27
CA ARG A 81 -20.30 1.41 -1.08
C ARG A 81 -19.30 0.26 -0.92
N VAL A 82 -18.56 0.23 0.19
CA VAL A 82 -17.72 -0.89 0.62
C VAL A 82 -18.60 -2.02 1.16
N LEU A 83 -19.60 -1.68 1.96
CA LEU A 83 -20.66 -2.58 2.43
C LEU A 83 -22.01 -2.21 1.79
N SER A 84 -22.98 -3.10 1.91
CA SER A 84 -24.38 -2.81 1.56
C SER A 84 -25.28 -3.00 2.78
N SER A 85 -26.45 -2.36 2.79
CA SER A 85 -27.47 -2.53 3.83
C SER A 85 -28.78 -3.01 3.18
N PRO A 86 -29.04 -4.33 3.13
CA PRO A 86 -30.21 -4.88 2.46
C PRO A 86 -31.51 -4.69 3.26
N SER A 87 -31.41 -4.45 4.57
CA SER A 87 -32.52 -4.12 5.46
C SER A 87 -32.06 -3.25 6.62
N GLN A 88 -32.99 -2.56 7.28
CA GLN A 88 -32.68 -1.62 8.35
C GLN A 88 -31.96 -2.32 9.52
N GLY A 89 -30.76 -1.83 9.86
CA GLY A 89 -29.95 -2.38 10.95
C GLY A 89 -29.14 -3.63 10.59
N SER A 90 -29.12 -4.01 9.31
CA SER A 90 -28.33 -5.14 8.79
C SER A 90 -27.35 -4.69 7.71
N ILE A 91 -26.26 -5.44 7.58
CA ILE A 91 -25.21 -5.23 6.57
C ILE A 91 -24.90 -6.53 5.83
N ALA A 92 -24.41 -6.39 4.60
CA ALA A 92 -23.95 -7.48 3.75
C ALA A 92 -22.71 -7.06 2.97
N HIS A 93 -21.90 -8.04 2.58
CA HIS A 93 -20.75 -7.78 1.72
C HIS A 93 -21.16 -7.19 0.36
N THR A 94 -20.30 -6.31 -0.16
CA THR A 94 -20.15 -6.09 -1.60
C THR A 94 -18.92 -6.85 -2.11
N PRO A 95 -18.75 -7.00 -3.44
CA PRO A 95 -17.53 -7.52 -4.06
C PRO A 95 -16.24 -6.74 -3.71
N ILE A 96 -16.34 -5.55 -3.12
CA ILE A 96 -15.18 -4.83 -2.56
C ILE A 96 -14.84 -5.41 -1.19
N SER A 97 -15.76 -5.35 -0.22
CA SER A 97 -15.53 -5.87 1.14
C SER A 97 -15.20 -7.36 1.19
N GLN A 98 -15.77 -8.17 0.31
CA GLN A 98 -15.56 -9.62 0.30
C GLN A 98 -14.11 -10.00 -0.01
N LYS A 99 -13.37 -9.15 -0.76
CA LYS A 99 -11.94 -9.37 -1.01
C LYS A 99 -11.10 -9.32 0.27
N PHE A 100 -11.56 -8.63 1.31
CA PHE A 100 -10.82 -8.52 2.58
C PHE A 100 -11.00 -9.73 3.50
N GLN A 101 -11.80 -10.74 3.08
CA GLN A 101 -11.79 -12.08 3.66
C GLN A 101 -10.59 -12.92 3.16
N ASP A 102 -9.97 -12.57 2.02
CA ASP A 102 -8.75 -13.23 1.52
C ASP A 102 -7.54 -12.90 2.43
N PRO A 103 -6.86 -13.89 3.02
CA PRO A 103 -5.63 -13.67 3.80
C PRO A 103 -4.57 -12.85 3.04
N ARG A 104 -4.48 -13.00 1.72
CA ARG A 104 -3.55 -12.24 0.87
C ARG A 104 -3.86 -10.75 0.88
N ALA A 105 -5.13 -10.38 0.88
CA ALA A 105 -5.57 -8.99 0.95
C ALA A 105 -5.27 -8.38 2.32
N LYS A 106 -5.44 -9.15 3.41
CA LYS A 106 -5.09 -8.73 4.78
C LYS A 106 -3.60 -8.44 4.93
N VAL A 107 -2.72 -9.33 4.45
CA VAL A 107 -1.26 -9.12 4.47
C VAL A 107 -0.87 -7.87 3.67
N LEU A 108 -1.38 -7.74 2.44
CA LEU A 108 -1.12 -6.57 1.59
C LEU A 108 -1.58 -5.26 2.26
N PHE A 109 -2.78 -5.23 2.83
CA PHE A 109 -3.32 -4.04 3.47
C PHE A 109 -2.58 -3.67 4.75
N SER A 110 -2.27 -4.65 5.62
CA SER A 110 -1.46 -4.42 6.82
C SER A 110 -0.06 -3.93 6.46
N HIS A 111 0.55 -4.47 5.40
CA HIS A 111 1.83 -3.97 4.92
C HIS A 111 1.75 -2.49 4.48
N MET A 112 0.72 -2.13 3.71
CA MET A 112 0.51 -0.74 3.30
C MET A 112 0.25 0.19 4.50
N PHE A 113 -0.49 -0.27 5.50
CA PHE A 113 -0.78 0.54 6.69
C PHE A 113 0.47 0.75 7.56
N ASP A 114 1.13 -0.34 7.96
CA ASP A 114 2.20 -0.31 8.97
C ASP A 114 3.55 0.21 8.45
N PHE A 115 3.83 0.02 7.15
CA PHE A 115 5.15 0.34 6.56
C PHE A 115 5.11 1.47 5.51
N ILE A 116 3.93 1.86 5.01
CA ILE A 116 3.79 3.01 4.10
C ILE A 116 3.08 4.17 4.79
N LEU A 117 1.84 3.97 5.25
CA LEU A 117 1.01 5.05 5.78
C LEU A 117 1.53 5.59 7.11
N VAL A 118 1.86 4.73 8.08
CA VAL A 118 2.37 5.18 9.40
C VAL A 118 3.67 5.98 9.27
N PRO A 119 4.69 5.59 8.48
CA PRO A 119 5.84 6.45 8.23
C PRO A 119 5.51 7.74 7.45
N ALA A 120 4.47 7.74 6.62
CA ALA A 120 4.08 8.90 5.81
C ALA A 120 3.45 10.03 6.62
N THR A 121 2.89 9.78 7.81
CA THR A 121 2.44 10.86 8.70
C THR A 121 3.60 11.72 9.20
N GLU A 122 4.79 11.12 9.33
CA GLU A 122 6.00 11.78 9.84
C GLU A 122 6.85 12.44 8.75
N TRP A 123 6.42 12.40 7.47
CA TRP A 123 7.20 12.99 6.37
C TRP A 123 7.47 14.48 6.54
N SER A 124 6.50 15.25 7.08
CA SER A 124 6.72 16.68 7.30
C SER A 124 7.85 16.92 8.29
N GLU A 125 7.79 16.30 9.48
CA GLU A 125 8.84 16.45 10.49
C GLU A 125 10.18 15.85 10.02
N TYR A 126 10.15 14.73 9.29
CA TYR A 126 11.35 14.14 8.70
C TYR A 126 12.07 15.12 7.77
N PHE A 127 11.35 15.80 6.86
CA PHE A 127 11.95 16.76 5.94
C PHE A 127 12.29 18.10 6.60
N ASP A 128 11.61 18.51 7.67
CA ASP A 128 12.03 19.66 8.50
C ASP A 128 13.37 19.37 9.21
N LEU A 129 13.58 18.14 9.70
CA LEU A 129 14.81 17.73 10.40
C LEU A 129 15.99 17.40 9.49
N ASN A 130 15.74 16.89 8.27
CA ASN A 130 16.79 16.40 7.35
C ASN A 130 16.95 17.28 6.10
N GLY A 131 16.10 18.29 5.92
CA GLY A 131 15.94 19.07 4.69
C GLY A 131 15.13 18.31 3.63
N LEU A 132 14.56 19.04 2.68
CA LEU A 132 13.81 18.47 1.55
C LEU A 132 14.75 17.79 0.54
N ALA A 133 15.23 16.60 0.91
CA ALA A 133 16.19 15.82 0.15
C ALA A 133 16.00 14.31 0.40
N GLU A 134 16.38 13.51 -0.60
CA GLU A 134 16.49 12.04 -0.52
C GLU A 134 17.18 11.55 0.77
N PRO A 135 16.65 10.51 1.45
CA PRO A 135 17.35 9.83 2.55
C PRO A 135 18.73 9.32 2.13
N LYS A 136 19.79 9.86 2.74
CA LYS A 136 21.20 9.53 2.39
C LYS A 136 21.82 8.46 3.27
N ASN A 137 21.18 8.10 4.38
CA ASN A 137 21.71 7.21 5.40
C ASN A 137 20.62 6.19 5.78
N PRO A 138 20.86 4.87 5.68
CA PRO A 138 19.87 3.85 6.04
C PRO A 138 19.45 3.90 7.52
N ASN A 139 20.22 4.56 8.39
CA ASN A 139 19.92 4.75 9.81
C ASN A 139 19.11 6.03 10.11
N ARG A 140 18.70 6.80 9.09
CA ARG A 140 17.88 8.01 9.24
C ARG A 140 16.76 8.02 8.20
N THR A 141 15.66 7.36 8.53
CA THR A 141 14.54 7.13 7.59
C THR A 141 13.22 7.61 8.19
N PRO A 142 12.19 7.87 7.37
CA PRO A 142 10.84 8.16 7.87
C PRO A 142 10.30 7.06 8.80
N PHE A 143 10.54 5.79 8.49
CA PHE A 143 10.13 4.68 9.36
C PHE A 143 10.85 4.74 10.72
N GLY A 144 12.14 5.07 10.75
CA GLY A 144 12.89 5.22 11.99
C GLY A 144 12.34 6.35 12.88
N LEU A 145 11.93 7.47 12.29
CA LEU A 145 11.27 8.56 13.00
C LEU A 145 9.91 8.12 13.56
N ALA A 146 9.03 7.53 12.73
CA ALA A 146 7.72 7.04 13.14
C ALA A 146 7.77 5.92 14.20
N ALA A 147 8.86 5.14 14.24
CA ALA A 147 9.12 4.13 15.26
C ALA A 147 9.70 4.73 16.58
N GLY A 148 9.84 6.05 16.71
CA GLY A 148 10.45 6.70 17.88
C GLY A 148 11.95 6.49 18.01
N HIS A 149 12.62 6.08 16.92
CA HIS A 149 14.00 5.63 16.88
C HIS A 149 14.78 6.19 15.67
N PRO A 150 14.86 7.53 15.51
CA PRO A 150 15.31 8.21 14.27
C PRO A 150 16.79 8.02 13.89
N ASN A 151 17.56 7.25 14.66
CA ASN A 151 18.97 6.92 14.39
C ASN A 151 19.23 5.41 14.24
N LYS A 152 18.18 4.57 14.18
CA LYS A 152 18.28 3.14 13.84
C LYS A 152 17.86 2.92 12.40
N SER A 153 18.50 1.95 11.74
CA SER A 153 18.06 1.49 10.44
C SER A 153 16.78 0.66 10.53
N PHE A 154 16.12 0.51 9.38
CA PHE A 154 14.92 -0.32 9.25
C PHE A 154 15.13 -1.75 9.77
N TYR A 155 16.24 -2.40 9.41
CA TYR A 155 16.53 -3.77 9.82
C TYR A 155 16.86 -3.88 11.32
N GLU A 156 17.63 -2.94 11.88
CA GLU A 156 17.87 -2.87 13.34
C GLU A 156 16.58 -2.64 14.15
N LEU A 157 15.51 -2.12 13.52
CA LEU A 157 14.19 -1.98 14.13
C LEU A 157 13.37 -3.28 14.01
N LEU A 158 13.39 -3.94 12.86
CA LEU A 158 12.74 -5.24 12.67
C LEU A 158 13.27 -6.29 13.66
N ASP A 159 14.59 -6.31 13.92
CA ASP A 159 15.20 -7.20 14.93
C ASP A 159 14.66 -6.97 16.35
N THR A 160 14.15 -5.77 16.65
CA THR A 160 13.49 -5.45 17.93
C THR A 160 11.97 -5.67 17.93
N MET A 161 11.37 -6.01 16.79
CA MET A 161 9.92 -6.11 16.58
C MET A 161 9.57 -7.40 15.81
N PRO A 162 9.77 -8.60 16.40
CA PRO A 162 9.73 -9.87 15.67
C PRO A 162 8.39 -10.17 14.97
N GLU A 163 7.27 -9.77 15.57
CA GLU A 163 5.94 -9.88 14.95
C GLU A 163 5.83 -9.01 13.68
N ARG A 164 6.26 -7.74 13.77
CA ARG A 164 6.29 -6.80 12.66
C ARG A 164 7.28 -7.24 11.58
N ALA A 165 8.43 -7.84 11.95
CA ALA A 165 9.36 -8.46 11.01
C ALA A 165 8.74 -9.66 10.29
N GLY A 166 7.98 -10.51 10.99
CA GLY A 166 7.20 -11.59 10.39
C GLY A 166 6.18 -11.08 9.37
N SER A 167 5.40 -10.05 9.74
CA SER A 167 4.46 -9.36 8.86
C SER A 167 5.14 -8.79 7.61
N PHE A 168 6.25 -8.06 7.77
CA PHE A 168 7.04 -7.55 6.65
C PHE A 168 7.50 -8.67 5.70
N ASN A 169 8.07 -9.75 6.24
CA ASN A 169 8.56 -10.87 5.43
C ASN A 169 7.45 -11.64 4.72
N SER A 170 6.25 -11.73 5.31
CA SER A 170 5.08 -12.39 4.70
C SER A 170 4.60 -11.69 3.41
N MET A 171 4.92 -10.41 3.23
CA MET A 171 4.59 -9.63 2.04
C MET A 171 5.16 -10.25 0.76
N ALA A 172 6.33 -10.87 0.82
CA ALA A 172 6.93 -11.54 -0.33
C ALA A 172 6.04 -12.69 -0.84
N ALA A 173 5.43 -13.47 0.06
CA ALA A 173 4.46 -14.49 -0.30
C ALA A 173 3.12 -13.90 -0.78
N ALA A 174 2.67 -12.79 -0.17
CA ALA A 174 1.43 -12.12 -0.55
C ALA A 174 1.50 -11.37 -1.90
N LEU A 175 2.70 -10.99 -2.37
CA LEU A 175 2.88 -10.46 -3.71
C LEU A 175 2.96 -11.58 -4.76
N GLY A 176 3.30 -12.81 -4.35
CA GLY A 176 3.50 -13.96 -5.24
C GLY A 176 4.80 -13.83 -6.03
N GLU A 177 4.87 -14.45 -7.21
CA GLU A 177 5.88 -14.05 -8.20
C GLU A 177 5.57 -12.63 -8.66
N MET A 178 6.17 -11.63 -8.00
CA MET A 178 6.44 -10.38 -8.69
C MET A 178 7.37 -10.74 -9.85
N PRO A 179 6.96 -10.52 -11.11
CA PRO A 179 7.81 -10.87 -12.23
C PRO A 179 9.12 -10.10 -12.10
N VAL A 180 10.25 -10.80 -12.20
CA VAL A 180 11.61 -10.22 -12.21
C VAL A 180 11.88 -9.50 -13.55
N THR A 181 10.81 -8.93 -14.14
CA THR A 181 10.70 -8.22 -15.41
C THR A 181 9.65 -7.03 -15.26
N GLY A 182 10.07 -5.73 -15.14
CA GLY A 182 9.27 -4.50 -14.68
C GLY A 182 9.87 -3.07 -14.21
N LEU A 183 11.11 -2.58 -14.47
CA LEU A 183 11.65 -1.15 -14.49
C LEU A 183 12.50 -0.77 -15.75
N TYR A 184 12.21 0.33 -16.45
CA TYR A 184 12.87 0.96 -17.64
C TYR A 184 12.07 1.05 -18.97
N ASP A 185 10.90 1.67 -18.93
CA ASP A 185 10.51 2.60 -20.00
C ASP A 185 11.01 4.01 -19.62
N PHE A 186 11.34 4.85 -20.60
CA PHE A 186 11.79 6.24 -20.40
C PHE A 186 10.63 7.26 -20.35
N ASN A 187 9.39 6.77 -20.38
CA ASN A 187 8.19 7.57 -20.11
C ASN A 187 7.91 7.68 -18.60
N TRP A 188 6.90 8.49 -18.24
CA TRP A 188 6.42 8.56 -16.85
C TRP A 188 5.96 7.17 -16.35
N PRO A 189 6.35 6.76 -15.13
CA PRO A 189 5.99 5.45 -14.59
C PRO A 189 4.47 5.33 -14.33
N SER A 190 3.99 4.10 -14.22
CA SER A 190 2.65 3.84 -13.72
C SER A 190 2.51 4.29 -12.25
N LEU A 191 1.27 4.51 -11.79
CA LEU A 191 1.02 4.89 -10.39
C LEU A 191 1.51 3.80 -9.42
N ASP A 192 1.39 2.53 -9.79
CA ASP A 192 1.83 1.41 -8.94
C ASP A 192 3.37 1.39 -8.80
N VAL A 193 4.10 1.66 -9.88
CA VAL A 193 5.57 1.79 -9.87
C VAL A 193 6.01 3.01 -9.07
N ALA A 194 5.38 4.17 -9.28
CA ALA A 194 5.69 5.39 -8.54
C ALA A 194 5.39 5.25 -7.04
N ALA A 195 4.28 4.60 -6.67
CA ALA A 195 3.97 4.27 -5.29
C ALA A 195 5.01 3.32 -4.69
N GLY A 196 5.43 2.28 -5.44
CA GLY A 196 6.46 1.33 -5.01
C GLY A 196 7.82 1.97 -4.70
N ASP A 197 8.24 2.99 -5.46
CA ASP A 197 9.47 3.75 -5.16
C ASP A 197 9.33 4.61 -3.90
N ILE A 198 8.21 5.32 -3.76
CA ILE A 198 7.89 6.10 -2.55
C ILE A 198 7.84 5.21 -1.29
N CYS A 199 7.48 3.94 -1.40
CA CYS A 199 7.59 2.98 -0.30
C CYS A 199 9.05 2.75 0.13
N MET A 200 9.98 2.64 -0.83
CA MET A 200 11.39 2.38 -0.53
C MET A 200 12.05 3.52 0.25
N MET A 201 11.62 4.77 0.00
CA MET A 201 12.08 5.96 0.72
C MET A 201 11.90 5.81 2.25
N ASN A 202 10.81 5.20 2.71
CA ASN A 202 10.56 4.97 4.15
C ASN A 202 11.63 4.11 4.83
N PHE A 203 12.33 3.26 4.07
CA PHE A 203 13.39 2.37 4.56
C PHE A 203 14.80 2.89 4.24
N GLY A 204 14.93 4.11 3.69
CA GLY A 204 16.20 4.63 3.18
C GLY A 204 16.66 3.96 1.88
N GLY A 205 15.77 3.20 1.23
CA GLY A 205 15.94 2.71 -0.13
C GLY A 205 15.52 3.74 -1.17
N LYS A 206 15.87 3.48 -2.42
CA LYS A 206 15.38 4.18 -3.59
C LYS A 206 15.51 3.29 -4.82
N TRP A 207 14.61 3.44 -5.77
CA TRP A 207 14.77 2.86 -7.10
C TRP A 207 15.94 3.61 -7.79
N ARG A 208 16.66 2.90 -8.64
CA ARG A 208 17.87 3.40 -9.32
C ARG A 208 17.72 3.16 -10.80
N ASP A 209 18.22 4.09 -11.60
CA ASP A 209 18.34 3.90 -13.04
C ASP A 209 19.71 3.34 -13.46
N GLU A 210 19.83 2.96 -14.72
CA GLU A 210 21.06 2.45 -15.32
C GLU A 210 22.26 3.39 -15.07
N SER A 211 22.07 4.72 -15.17
CA SER A 211 23.15 5.69 -14.94
C SER A 211 23.59 5.73 -13.47
N MET A 212 22.64 5.62 -12.53
CA MET A 212 22.95 5.49 -11.11
C MET A 212 23.68 4.17 -10.80
N PHE A 213 23.37 3.09 -11.52
CA PHE A 213 24.10 1.82 -11.40
C PHE A 213 25.50 1.88 -12.02
N HIS A 214 25.71 2.59 -13.13
CA HIS A 214 27.06 2.85 -13.67
C HIS A 214 27.90 3.69 -12.70
N GLU A 215 27.34 4.75 -12.10
CA GLU A 215 28.02 5.55 -11.07
C GLU A 215 28.39 4.68 -9.85
N LEU A 216 27.45 3.89 -9.35
CA LEU A 216 27.65 2.99 -8.21
C LEU A 216 28.72 1.93 -8.52
N ALA A 217 28.69 1.30 -9.70
CA ALA A 217 29.68 0.33 -10.12
C ALA A 217 31.08 0.97 -10.15
N SER A 218 31.23 2.10 -10.85
CA SER A 218 32.50 2.82 -10.96
C SER A 218 33.09 3.19 -9.59
N ARG A 219 32.25 3.70 -8.68
CA ARG A 219 32.64 4.05 -7.30
C ARG A 219 32.98 2.84 -6.43
N SER A 220 32.55 1.63 -6.81
CA SER A 220 32.75 0.38 -6.07
C SER A 220 33.87 -0.49 -6.64
N GLY A 221 34.59 -0.02 -7.67
CA GLY A 221 35.61 -0.83 -8.37
C GLY A 221 35.02 -1.94 -9.25
N LEU A 222 33.77 -1.78 -9.68
CA LEU A 222 33.06 -2.67 -10.59
C LEU A 222 32.82 -1.98 -11.93
N LYS A 223 32.49 -2.78 -12.94
CA LYS A 223 31.91 -2.33 -14.22
C LYS A 223 30.67 -3.17 -14.54
N ILE A 224 29.72 -2.58 -15.22
CA ILE A 224 28.58 -3.33 -15.76
C ILE A 224 29.07 -4.15 -16.95
N SER A 225 28.90 -5.48 -16.86
CA SER A 225 29.24 -6.47 -17.89
C SER A 225 28.13 -6.59 -18.92
N SER A 226 26.89 -6.75 -18.43
CA SER A 226 25.70 -6.90 -19.28
C SER A 226 24.45 -6.34 -18.59
N ILE A 227 23.48 -5.94 -19.40
CA ILE A 227 22.15 -5.49 -18.96
C ILE A 227 21.12 -6.26 -19.79
N SER A 228 20.35 -7.14 -19.15
CA SER A 228 19.40 -8.02 -19.82
C SER A 228 17.97 -7.54 -19.61
N LYS A 229 17.36 -6.89 -20.61
CA LYS A 229 16.00 -6.34 -20.54
C LYS A 229 14.93 -7.35 -20.98
N GLY A 230 13.83 -7.44 -20.22
CA GLY A 230 12.68 -8.28 -20.58
C GLY A 230 11.91 -7.76 -21.81
N LYS A 231 11.35 -8.65 -22.64
CA LYS A 231 10.70 -8.23 -23.91
C LYS A 231 9.34 -7.53 -23.76
N ASN A 232 8.60 -7.83 -22.69
CA ASN A 232 7.27 -7.27 -22.39
C ASN A 232 7.25 -6.69 -20.98
N SER A 233 8.31 -6.01 -20.60
CA SER A 233 8.60 -5.71 -19.22
C SER A 233 9.65 -4.64 -19.13
N ASP A 234 9.53 -3.82 -18.11
CA ASP A 234 10.46 -2.73 -17.99
C ASP A 234 11.85 -3.26 -17.46
N PHE A 235 11.92 -4.23 -16.50
CA PHE A 235 13.09 -4.56 -15.59
C PHE A 235 14.25 -5.14 -16.40
N ALA A 236 15.44 -4.84 -15.88
CA ALA A 236 16.70 -5.35 -16.39
C ALA A 236 17.54 -5.98 -15.27
N ASP A 237 18.04 -7.20 -15.52
CA ASP A 237 19.11 -7.77 -14.72
C ASP A 237 20.43 -7.08 -15.09
N ILE A 238 21.18 -6.62 -14.08
CA ILE A 238 22.47 -5.94 -14.24
C ILE A 238 23.57 -6.86 -13.72
N GLU A 239 24.39 -7.38 -14.63
CA GLU A 239 25.59 -8.12 -14.28
C GLU A 239 26.73 -7.15 -14.02
N MET A 240 27.33 -7.20 -12.83
CA MET A 240 28.52 -6.41 -12.48
C MET A 240 29.71 -7.34 -12.22
N VAL A 241 30.86 -6.95 -12.79
CA VAL A 241 32.14 -7.65 -12.61
C VAL A 241 33.20 -6.68 -12.10
N PRO A 242 34.31 -7.13 -11.48
CA PRO A 242 35.44 -6.27 -11.17
C PRO A 242 35.92 -5.47 -12.40
N ALA A 243 36.25 -4.20 -12.17
CA ALA A 243 36.65 -3.25 -13.22
C ALA A 243 37.95 -3.65 -13.94
#